data_AF-A0A1I5LJ21-F1
#
_entry.id   AF-A0A1I5LJ21-F1
#
_cell.length_a   1.000
_cell.length_b   1.000
_cell.length_c   1.000
_cell.angle_alpha   90.00
_cell.angle_beta   90.00
_cell.angle_gamma   90.00
#
_symmetry.space_group_name_H-M   'P 1'
#
loop_
_entity.id
_entity.type
_entity.pdbx_description
1 polymer ?
#
loop_
_entity_poly.entity_id
_entity_poly.type
_entity_poly.pdbx_seq_one_letter_code
_entity_poly.pdbx_strand_id
1 'polypeptide(L)' 'METTAKLIYEDLRSRYNRAVIGKKDLAKELGVSLSTIDNYIHRGFGIPPYKKLGTAHNARVVFNLVDVANFLAQTIKTA' A
#
# COMPACT_ATOMS: atom_id res chain seq x y z
N MET A 1 -13.25 -5.90 -16.95
CA MET A 1 -12.96 -4.55 -16.43
C MET A 1 -12.98 -4.63 -14.91
N GLU A 2 -11.87 -4.35 -14.24
CA GLU A 2 -11.68 -4.68 -12.82
C GLU A 2 -12.34 -3.63 -11.92
N THR A 3 -13.65 -3.78 -11.71
CA THR A 3 -14.50 -2.84 -10.95
C THR A 3 -14.05 -2.69 -9.49
N THR A 4 -13.52 -3.77 -8.89
CA THR A 4 -13.07 -3.79 -7.50
C THR A 4 -11.89 -2.87 -7.24
N ALA A 5 -10.87 -2.87 -8.10
CA ALA A 5 -9.70 -2.00 -7.94
C ALA A 5 -10.09 -0.50 -8.02
N LYS A 6 -11.05 -0.16 -8.90
CA LYS A 6 -11.56 1.22 -9.01
C LYS A 6 -12.33 1.64 -7.77
N LEU A 7 -13.22 0.78 -7.24
CA LEU A 7 -13.97 1.06 -6.01
C LEU A 7 -13.06 1.26 -4.81
N ILE A 8 -12.05 0.39 -4.65
CA ILE A 8 -11.04 0.52 -3.59
C ILE A 8 -10.23 1.80 -3.77
N TYR A 9 -9.82 2.13 -5.00
CA TYR A 9 -9.10 3.35 -5.29
C TYR A 9 -9.93 4.61 -4.97
N GLU A 10 -11.22 4.64 -5.33
CA GLU A 10 -12.10 5.76 -5.03
C GLU A 10 -12.34 5.91 -3.52
N ASP A 11 -12.55 4.82 -2.77
CA ASP A 11 -12.67 4.87 -1.30
C ASP A 11 -11.39 5.38 -0.64
N LEU A 12 -10.24 4.82 -1.01
CA LEU A 12 -8.94 5.27 -0.49
C LEU A 12 -8.67 6.73 -0.85
N ARG A 13 -9.01 7.15 -2.07
CA ARG A 13 -8.80 8.52 -2.55
C ARG A 13 -9.70 9.49 -1.79
N SER A 14 -10.94 9.10 -1.50
CA SER A 14 -11.87 9.89 -0.68
C SER A 14 -11.39 10.02 0.76
N ARG A 15 -10.88 8.94 1.38
CA ARG A 15 -10.39 8.93 2.77
C ARG A 15 -9.10 9.72 2.98
N TYR A 16 -8.11 9.52 2.12
CA TYR A 16 -6.78 10.11 2.32
C TYR A 16 -6.61 11.44 1.60
N ASN A 17 -7.45 11.73 0.61
CA ASN A 17 -7.32 12.87 -0.31
C ASN A 17 -5.89 13.06 -0.84
N ARG A 18 -5.15 11.95 -0.98
CA ARG A 18 -3.74 11.90 -1.37
C ARG A 18 -3.55 10.77 -2.37
N ALA A 19 -2.71 11.00 -3.38
CA ALA A 19 -2.37 9.98 -4.37
C ALA A 19 -1.35 8.95 -3.84
N VAL A 20 -0.70 9.24 -2.71
CA VAL A 20 0.31 8.37 -2.10
C VAL A 20 0.10 8.28 -0.60
N ILE A 21 0.33 7.08 -0.05
CA ILE A 21 0.24 6.80 1.39
C ILE A 21 1.58 6.31 1.93
N GLY A 22 1.85 6.58 3.20
CA GLY A 22 3.06 6.11 3.86
C GLY A 22 2.89 4.70 4.43
N LYS A 23 4.00 4.12 4.93
CA LYS A 23 3.97 2.84 5.67
C LYS A 23 2.98 2.81 6.85
N LYS A 24 2.75 3.95 7.52
CA LYS A 24 1.80 4.09 8.63
C LYS A 24 0.35 3.97 8.18
N ASP A 25 0.01 4.67 7.12
CA ASP A 25 -1.32 4.69 6.54
C ASP A 25 -1.64 3.32 5.91
N LEU A 26 -0.70 2.75 5.15
CA LEU A 26 -0.83 1.41 4.58
C LEU A 26 -1.02 0.33 5.66
N ALA A 27 -0.23 0.40 6.73
CA ALA A 27 -0.36 -0.51 7.88
C ALA A 27 -1.76 -0.43 8.50
N LYS A 28 -2.29 0.79 8.65
CA LYS A 28 -3.63 1.03 9.19
C LYS A 28 -4.71 0.47 8.28
N GLU A 29 -4.56 0.60 6.96
CA GLU A 29 -5.51 0.07 5.99
C GLU A 29 -5.52 -1.45 5.92
N LEU A 30 -4.33 -2.07 5.88
CA LEU A 30 -4.20 -3.52 5.88
C LEU A 30 -4.52 -4.14 7.26
N GLY A 31 -4.67 -3.32 8.30
CA GLY A 31 -4.84 -3.79 9.68
C GLY A 31 -3.60 -4.51 10.23
N VAL A 32 -2.41 -4.20 9.71
CA VAL A 32 -1.14 -4.80 10.12
C VAL A 32 -0.27 -3.81 10.88
N SER A 33 0.67 -4.33 11.66
CA SER A 33 1.64 -3.50 12.37
C SER A 33 2.69 -2.90 11.42
N LEU A 34 3.26 -1.75 11.79
CA LEU A 34 4.40 -1.15 11.10
C LEU A 34 5.58 -2.13 10.97
N SER A 35 5.82 -2.94 12.00
CA SER A 35 6.86 -3.98 12.00
C SER A 35 6.60 -5.06 10.96
N THR A 36 5.32 -5.38 10.70
CA THR A 36 4.92 -6.33 9.66
C THR A 36 5.19 -5.75 8.27
N ILE A 37 4.88 -4.47 8.05
CA ILE A 37 5.23 -3.77 6.81
C ILE A 37 6.75 -3.74 6.62
N ASP A 38 7.51 -3.43 7.67
CA ASP A 38 8.98 -3.42 7.62
C ASP A 38 9.54 -4.80 7.27
N ASN A 39 8.98 -5.86 7.87
CA ASN A 39 9.32 -7.24 7.54
C ASN A 39 8.96 -7.60 6.09
N TYR A 40 7.81 -7.16 5.56
CA TYR A 40 7.47 -7.38 4.14
C TYR A 40 8.40 -6.61 3.20
N ILE A 41 8.83 -5.40 3.58
CA ILE A 41 9.84 -4.63 2.85
C ILE A 41 11.17 -5.40 2.84
N HIS A 42 11.57 -5.94 3.99
CA HIS A 42 12.81 -6.71 4.13
C HIS A 42 12.77 -8.03 3.36
N ARG A 43 11.62 -8.71 3.35
CA ARG A 43 11.40 -9.98 2.63
C ARG A 43 11.16 -9.78 1.14
N GLY A 44 10.84 -8.56 0.70
CA GLY A 44 10.56 -8.24 -0.71
C GLY A 44 9.30 -8.90 -1.27
N PHE A 45 8.41 -9.42 -0.43
CA PHE A 45 7.23 -10.19 -0.83
C PHE A 45 5.99 -9.75 -0.04
N GLY A 46 4.85 -9.64 -0.71
CA GLY A 46 3.57 -9.30 -0.08
C GLY A 46 3.33 -7.81 0.14
N ILE A 47 4.04 -6.92 -0.57
CA ILE A 47 3.82 -5.48 -0.54
C ILE A 47 3.70 -4.90 -1.94
N PRO A 48 2.82 -3.88 -2.12
CA PRO A 48 2.70 -3.16 -3.38
C PRO A 48 3.98 -2.37 -3.70
N PRO A 49 4.19 -2.02 -4.99
CA PRO A 49 5.29 -1.16 -5.42
C PRO A 49 5.43 0.08 -4.54
N TYR A 50 6.63 0.23 -3.99
CA TYR A 50 6.93 1.29 -3.05
C TYR A 50 8.13 2.09 -3.51
N LYS A 51 8.11 3.38 -3.22
CA LYS A 51 9.21 4.28 -3.50
C LYS A 51 9.83 4.73 -2.20
N LYS A 52 11.12 4.51 -2.04
CA LYS A 52 11.89 5.00 -0.90
C LYS A 52 12.31 6.45 -1.20
N LEU A 53 11.71 7.40 -0.50
CA LEU A 53 12.10 8.81 -0.50
C LEU A 53 13.24 8.98 0.51
N GLY A 54 14.46 8.76 0.03
CA GLY A 54 15.72 9.03 0.72
C GLY A 54 16.66 7.83 0.84
N THR A 55 17.95 8.13 1.03
CA THR A 55 19.03 7.14 1.23
C THR A 55 19.22 6.73 2.70
N ALA A 56 18.52 7.39 3.63
CA ALA A 56 18.69 7.15 5.07
C ALA A 56 18.04 5.83 5.55
N HIS A 57 18.55 5.30 6.67
CA HIS A 57 18.01 4.10 7.35
C HIS A 57 16.52 4.26 7.72
N ASN A 58 16.07 5.50 7.98
CA ASN A 58 14.67 5.88 8.23
C ASN A 58 13.96 6.53 7.04
N ALA A 59 14.44 6.32 5.81
CA ALA A 59 13.86 6.97 4.65
C ALA A 59 12.35 6.66 4.51
N ARG A 60 11.61 7.68 4.06
CA ARG A 60 10.15 7.59 3.99
C ARG A 60 9.78 6.67 2.84
N VAL A 61 9.10 5.57 3.15
CA VAL A 61 8.53 4.69 2.15
C VAL A 61 7.14 5.21 1.81
N VAL A 62 6.92 5.51 0.54
CA VAL A 62 5.62 5.91 -0.01
C VAL A 62 5.11 4.85 -0.96
N PHE A 63 3.82 4.59 -0.89
CA PHE A 63 3.11 3.65 -1.74
C PHE A 63 2.08 4.43 -2.57
N ASN A 64 1.96 4.09 -3.84
CA ASN A 64 0.96 4.71 -4.71
C ASN A 64 -0.41 4.08 -4.44
N LEU A 65 -1.44 4.91 -4.29
CA LEU A 65 -2.80 4.42 -4.01
C LEU A 65 -3.30 3.46 -5.10
N VAL A 66 -2.92 3.73 -6.36
CA VAL A 66 -3.29 2.89 -7.51
C VAL A 66 -2.71 1.49 -7.37
N ASP A 67 -1.43 1.40 -7.01
CA ASP A 67 -0.73 0.14 -6.78
C ASP A 67 -1.29 -0.62 -5.59
N VAL A 68 -1.61 0.07 -4.50
CA VAL A 68 -2.23 -0.52 -3.30
C VAL A 68 -3.61 -1.08 -3.63
N ALA A 69 -4.44 -0.33 -4.35
CA ALA A 69 -5.76 -0.77 -4.76
C ALA A 69 -5.70 -1.99 -5.70
N ASN A 70 -4.74 -2.00 -6.64
CA ASN A 70 -4.51 -3.12 -7.53
C ASN A 70 -4.00 -4.36 -6.78
N PHE A 71 -3.09 -4.18 -5.82
CA PHE A 71 -2.58 -5.24 -4.97
C PHE A 71 -3.70 -5.87 -4.10
N LEU A 72 -4.56 -5.04 -3.51
CA LEU A 72 -5.74 -5.51 -2.77
C LEU A 72 -6.72 -6.24 -3.69
N ALA A 73 -6.97 -5.73 -4.89
CA ALA A 73 -7.83 -6.41 -5.85
C ALA A 73 -7.28 -7.78 -6.27
N GLN A 74 -5.97 -7.90 -6.44
CA GLN A 74 -5.30 -9.16 -6.77
C GLN A 74 -5.32 -10.16 -5.60
N THR A 75 -5.13 -9.70 -4.36
CA THR A 75 -5.20 -10.59 -3.19
C THR A 75 -6.59 -11.19 -3.01
N ILE A 76 -7.65 -10.44 -3.34
CA ILE A 76 -9.05 -10.91 -3.28
C ILE A 76 -9.33 -11.94 -4.40
N LYS A 77 -8.71 -11.78 -5.58
CA LYS A 77 -8.88 -12.69 -6.72
C LYS A 77 -8.22 -14.06 -6.54
N THR A 78 -7.33 -14.20 -5.56
CA THR A 78 -6.52 -15.41 -5.34
C THR A 78 -7.13 -16.35 -4.27
N ALA A 79 -8.37 -16.08 -3.81
CA ALA A 79 -9.10 -16.90 -2.85
C ALA A 79 -10.08 -17.86 -3.52
#